data_AF-A0A968UWP7-F1
#
_entry.id   AF-A0A968UWP7-F1
#
_cell.length_a   1.000
_cell.length_b   1.000
_cell.length_c   1.000
_cell.angle_alpha   90.00
_cell.angle_beta   90.00
_cell.angle_gamma   90.00
#
_symmetry.space_group_name_H-M   'P 1'
#
loop_
_entity.id
_entity.type
_entity.pdbx_description
1 polymer ?
#
loop_
_entity_poly.entity_id
_entity_poly.type
_entity_poly.pdbx_seq_one_letter_code
_entity_poly.pdbx_strand_id
1 'polypeptide(L)'
;MNYSDTPANTEELHIRPYGLLEKNTIEPQQIELVHSPDSIAFFFSVLPTKDFDFDPFAAAFFILSRYEEYLPFKADRHGRFSSVESSLYHPRFLFVPIIDHWVIWIKQKLKALFPFLLLQQSKFNFQATYDIDLAWAYLHRNGWRTIGGLLQDAKLPNRDQLQARWRVLTRKSKDPFDTYSLLASHTSPEPIYFFLLGDYGKYDKNIAPSSFALQQLIRKVAQRAEVGIHPSYRANSSFNQLEKEVRRLEHLIGKPVTASRQHFFKIDFPRYLQEFSANRYLA
;
A
#
# COMPACT_ATOMS: atom_id res chain seq x y z
N MET A 1 28.82 -9.48 -13.97
CA MET A 1 28.69 -8.55 -12.83
C MET A 1 29.35 -9.21 -11.65
N ASN A 2 30.24 -8.49 -10.97
CA ASN A 2 31.00 -8.98 -9.83
C ASN A 2 30.56 -8.19 -8.58
N TYR A 3 30.09 -8.90 -7.56
CA TYR A 3 29.75 -8.33 -6.26
C TYR A 3 30.68 -8.92 -5.20
N SER A 4 31.82 -8.26 -4.99
CA SER A 4 32.88 -8.70 -4.05
C SER A 4 33.86 -7.57 -3.74
N ASP A 5 34.75 -7.76 -2.77
CA ASP A 5 35.76 -6.75 -2.42
C ASP A 5 36.80 -6.47 -3.50
N THR A 6 37.04 -7.43 -4.39
CA THR A 6 38.13 -7.36 -5.38
C THR A 6 37.59 -7.55 -6.80
N PRO A 7 38.09 -6.78 -7.78
CA PRO A 7 37.72 -7.00 -9.17
C PRO A 7 38.25 -8.38 -9.64
N ALA A 8 37.47 -9.09 -10.46
CA ALA A 8 37.90 -10.35 -11.04
C ALA A 8 38.62 -10.15 -12.38
N ASN A 9 38.25 -9.11 -13.13
CA ASN A 9 38.93 -8.69 -14.36
C ASN A 9 38.60 -7.22 -14.72
N THR A 10 39.15 -6.73 -15.84
CA THR A 10 38.94 -5.36 -16.30
C THR A 10 37.62 -5.13 -17.03
N GLU A 11 36.96 -6.18 -17.54
CA GLU A 11 35.75 -6.13 -18.36
C GLU A 11 34.50 -6.60 -17.60
N GLU A 12 34.39 -6.15 -16.35
CA GLU A 12 33.23 -6.41 -15.51
C GLU A 12 32.60 -5.12 -14.99
N LEU A 13 31.33 -5.25 -14.62
CA LEU A 13 30.68 -4.31 -13.71
C LEU A 13 31.03 -4.77 -12.29
N HIS A 14 31.87 -4.00 -11.59
CA HIS A 14 32.30 -4.31 -10.23
C HIS A 14 31.54 -3.47 -9.22
N ILE A 15 30.87 -4.12 -8.29
CA ILE A 15 30.18 -3.48 -7.16
C ILE A 15 30.81 -4.04 -5.89
N ARG A 16 31.31 -3.15 -5.03
CA ARG A 16 31.86 -3.56 -3.75
C ARG A 16 30.73 -3.70 -2.70
N PRO A 17 30.67 -4.81 -1.94
CA PRO A 17 29.68 -4.98 -0.89
C PRO A 17 29.89 -3.99 0.24
N TYR A 18 28.81 -3.40 0.74
CA TYR A 18 28.81 -2.74 2.06
C TYR A 18 28.77 -3.76 3.22
N GLY A 19 28.33 -4.99 2.94
CA GLY A 19 28.25 -6.10 3.91
C GLY A 19 26.88 -6.25 4.58
N LEU A 20 25.91 -5.35 4.33
CA LEU A 20 24.56 -5.46 4.91
C LEU A 20 23.86 -6.76 4.49
N LEU A 21 24.02 -7.18 3.24
CA LEU A 21 23.33 -8.35 2.67
C LEU A 21 23.83 -9.70 3.23
N GLU A 22 24.96 -9.68 3.95
CA GLU A 22 25.56 -10.87 4.58
C GLU A 22 25.14 -11.01 6.05
N LYS A 23 24.48 -9.98 6.61
CA LYS A 23 24.05 -9.98 8.02
C LYS A 23 22.79 -10.82 8.20
N ASN A 24 22.77 -11.60 9.28
CA ASN A 24 21.60 -12.38 9.73
C ASN A 24 20.85 -11.70 10.89
N THR A 25 21.25 -10.50 11.26
CA THR A 25 20.68 -9.72 12.37
C THR A 25 20.27 -8.33 11.89
N ILE A 26 19.23 -7.79 12.53
CA ILE A 26 18.76 -6.43 12.28
C ILE A 26 19.36 -5.52 13.35
N GLU A 27 20.14 -4.52 12.92
CA GLU A 27 20.81 -3.58 13.81
C GLU A 27 20.82 -2.17 13.20
N PRO A 28 20.90 -1.10 14.01
CA PRO A 28 20.99 0.25 13.50
C PRO A 28 22.17 0.41 12.53
N GLN A 29 21.89 0.93 11.33
CA GLN A 29 22.93 1.26 10.34
C GLN A 29 23.26 2.75 10.43
N GLN A 30 24.51 3.10 10.18
CA GLN A 30 24.90 4.50 10.00
C GLN A 30 24.59 4.93 8.57
N ILE A 31 23.56 5.76 8.41
CA ILE A 31 23.13 6.27 7.11
C ILE A 31 23.67 7.68 6.91
N GLU A 32 24.72 7.78 6.09
CA GLU A 32 25.24 9.05 5.62
C GLU A 32 24.76 9.27 4.18
N LEU A 33 23.89 10.26 4.00
CA LEU A 33 23.41 10.64 2.68
C LEU A 33 24.49 11.40 1.92
N VAL A 34 24.95 10.82 0.82
CA VAL A 34 25.87 11.45 -0.12
C VAL A 34 25.10 11.90 -1.36
N HIS A 35 25.43 13.09 -1.85
CA HIS A 35 24.81 13.67 -3.03
C HIS A 35 25.64 13.36 -4.27
N SER A 36 25.02 12.76 -5.29
CA SER A 36 25.62 12.78 -6.63
C SER A 36 25.46 14.17 -7.27
N PRO A 37 26.31 14.54 -8.24
CA PRO A 37 26.15 15.76 -9.04
C PRO A 37 24.76 15.87 -9.70
N ASP A 38 24.15 14.72 -10.01
CA ASP A 38 22.80 14.61 -10.59
C ASP A 38 21.67 14.69 -9.54
N SER A 39 21.99 15.14 -8.31
CA SER A 39 21.05 15.35 -7.20
C SER A 39 20.34 14.10 -6.68
N ILE A 40 20.88 12.90 -6.94
CA ILE A 40 20.35 11.65 -6.42
C ILE A 40 21.16 11.27 -5.17
N ALA A 41 20.47 11.03 -4.06
CA ALA A 41 21.10 10.53 -2.85
C ALA A 41 21.56 9.08 -3.04
N PHE A 42 22.69 8.77 -2.41
CA PHE A 42 23.06 7.41 -2.08
C PHE A 42 23.62 7.35 -0.68
N PHE A 43 23.68 6.15 -0.13
CA PHE A 43 24.27 5.84 1.17
C PHE A 43 24.87 4.44 1.07
N PHE A 44 25.48 3.96 2.16
CA PHE A 44 26.33 2.77 2.12
C PHE A 44 27.51 2.95 1.16
N SER A 45 28.21 4.07 1.33
CA SER A 45 29.46 4.34 0.64
C SER A 45 30.48 3.24 0.93
N VAL A 46 31.22 2.89 -0.11
CA VAL A 46 32.29 1.88 -0.08
C VAL A 46 33.54 2.50 -0.68
N LEU A 47 34.68 1.79 -0.57
CA LEU A 47 35.88 2.21 -1.31
C LEU A 47 35.54 2.28 -2.81
N PRO A 48 35.74 3.44 -3.47
CA PRO A 48 35.31 3.63 -4.85
C PRO A 48 35.90 2.59 -5.80
N THR A 49 35.03 2.01 -6.61
CA THR A 49 35.39 1.22 -7.78
C THR A 49 35.37 2.12 -9.03
N LYS A 50 35.75 1.59 -10.20
CA LYS A 50 35.55 2.30 -11.48
C LYS A 50 34.07 2.54 -11.81
N ASP A 51 33.16 1.80 -11.17
CA ASP A 51 31.75 1.78 -11.51
C ASP A 51 30.90 2.51 -10.46
N PHE A 52 31.07 2.20 -9.17
CA PHE A 52 30.31 2.77 -8.06
C PHE A 52 31.18 3.07 -6.84
N ASP A 53 30.80 4.09 -6.10
CA ASP A 53 31.33 4.53 -4.80
C ASP A 53 30.38 4.20 -3.63
N PHE A 54 29.33 3.44 -3.90
CA PHE A 54 28.39 2.91 -2.92
C PHE A 54 27.88 1.54 -3.34
N ASP A 55 27.20 0.86 -2.43
CA ASP A 55 26.53 -0.42 -2.69
C ASP A 55 25.03 -0.22 -3.03
N PRO A 56 24.65 -0.19 -4.32
CA PRO A 56 23.24 0.00 -4.71
C PRO A 56 22.34 -1.18 -4.32
N PHE A 57 22.89 -2.39 -4.11
CA PHE A 57 22.08 -3.54 -3.71
C PHE A 57 21.75 -3.51 -2.23
N ALA A 58 22.74 -3.21 -1.38
CA ALA A 58 22.49 -2.99 0.04
C ALA A 58 21.53 -1.81 0.27
N ALA A 59 21.71 -0.70 -0.46
CA ALA A 59 20.87 0.48 -0.31
C ALA A 59 19.43 0.22 -0.77
N ALA A 60 19.25 -0.47 -1.91
CA ALA A 60 17.92 -0.87 -2.39
C ALA A 60 17.25 -1.85 -1.42
N PHE A 61 17.98 -2.84 -0.90
CA PHE A 61 17.47 -3.77 0.09
C PHE A 61 17.00 -3.03 1.35
N PHE A 62 17.80 -2.10 1.89
CA PHE A 62 17.45 -1.33 3.09
C PHE A 62 16.13 -0.57 2.95
N ILE A 63 15.92 0.09 1.79
CA ILE A 63 14.69 0.84 1.51
C ILE A 63 13.51 -0.12 1.26
N LEU A 64 13.67 -1.10 0.37
CA LEU A 64 12.57 -1.98 -0.08
C LEU A 64 12.10 -2.93 1.02
N SER A 65 13.01 -3.42 1.86
CA SER A 65 12.67 -4.25 3.01
C SER A 65 12.00 -3.46 4.13
N ARG A 66 11.95 -2.12 4.04
CA ARG A 66 11.52 -1.22 5.11
C ARG A 66 12.34 -1.45 6.38
N TYR A 67 13.66 -1.63 6.22
CA TYR A 67 14.59 -2.03 7.29
C TYR A 67 14.44 -1.18 8.56
N GLU A 68 14.24 0.13 8.41
CA GLU A 68 14.03 1.07 9.52
C GLU A 68 12.82 0.74 10.40
N GLU A 69 11.78 0.10 9.85
CA GLU A 69 10.58 -0.29 10.58
C GLU A 69 10.78 -1.53 11.48
N TYR A 70 11.89 -2.23 11.31
CA TYR A 70 12.27 -3.35 12.18
C TYR A 70 13.11 -2.89 13.39
N LEU A 71 13.55 -1.64 13.39
CA LEU A 71 14.28 -1.02 14.49
C LEU A 71 13.31 -0.24 15.39
N PRO A 72 13.72 0.15 16.61
CA PRO A 72 12.91 1.06 17.42
C PRO A 72 12.69 2.40 16.69
N PHE A 73 11.42 2.78 16.50
CA PHE A 73 11.05 4.04 15.86
C PHE A 73 9.95 4.76 16.62
N LYS A 74 9.81 6.06 16.37
CA LYS A 74 8.69 6.84 16.90
C LYS A 74 7.47 6.68 15.99
N ALA A 75 6.52 5.89 16.45
CA ALA A 75 5.28 5.68 15.71
C ALA A 75 4.39 6.93 15.67
N ASP A 76 3.62 7.07 14.59
CA ASP A 76 2.58 8.08 14.48
C ASP A 76 1.34 7.74 15.34
N ARG A 77 0.30 8.59 15.29
CA ARG A 77 -0.95 8.39 16.05
C ARG A 77 -1.71 7.09 15.73
N HIS A 78 -1.35 6.41 14.65
CA HIS A 78 -1.94 5.14 14.21
C HIS A 78 -1.01 3.93 14.47
N GLY A 79 0.18 4.17 15.02
CA GLY A 79 1.18 3.13 15.25
C GLY A 79 2.07 2.83 14.04
N ARG A 80 2.11 3.71 13.02
CA ARG A 80 2.87 3.51 11.78
C ARG A 80 4.23 4.17 11.86
N PHE A 81 5.19 3.70 11.08
CA PHE A 81 6.45 4.41 10.87
C PHE A 81 6.21 5.78 10.24
N SER A 82 6.69 6.83 10.90
CA SER A 82 6.56 8.21 10.40
C SER A 82 7.59 8.50 9.32
N SER A 83 7.18 9.14 8.22
CA SER A 83 8.12 9.53 7.17
C SER A 83 9.22 10.47 7.67
N VAL A 84 8.98 11.23 8.74
CA VAL A 84 9.95 12.11 9.40
C VAL A 84 11.11 11.35 10.04
N GLU A 85 10.87 10.10 10.43
CA GLU A 85 11.89 9.25 11.04
C GLU A 85 12.74 8.51 9.99
N SER A 86 12.37 8.59 8.70
CA SER A 86 13.13 7.92 7.65
C SER A 86 14.47 8.60 7.45
N SER A 87 15.51 7.80 7.21
CA SER A 87 16.81 8.29 6.74
C SER A 87 16.71 9.06 5.41
N LEU A 88 15.65 8.85 4.64
CA LEU A 88 15.37 9.61 3.40
C LEU A 88 14.51 10.87 3.63
N TYR A 89 14.26 11.26 4.88
CA TYR A 89 13.45 12.44 5.21
C TYR A 89 14.17 13.74 4.85
N HIS A 90 14.14 14.06 3.56
CA HIS A 90 14.66 15.28 3.01
C HIS A 90 13.82 15.67 1.79
N PRO A 91 13.46 16.96 1.60
CA PRO A 91 12.56 17.38 0.51
C PRO A 91 13.01 16.97 -0.89
N ARG A 92 14.33 16.83 -1.10
CA ARG A 92 14.89 16.39 -2.38
C ARG A 92 14.82 14.88 -2.62
N PHE A 93 14.54 14.07 -1.61
CA PHE A 93 14.68 12.62 -1.67
C PHE A 93 13.39 11.87 -1.39
N LEU A 94 12.58 12.37 -0.46
CA LEU A 94 11.38 11.69 0.00
C LEU A 94 10.39 11.37 -1.14
N PHE A 95 10.36 12.20 -2.17
CA PHE A 95 9.46 12.08 -3.32
C PHE A 95 10.15 11.61 -4.61
N VAL A 96 11.45 11.26 -4.53
CA VAL A 96 12.21 10.79 -5.68
C VAL A 96 12.25 9.26 -5.66
N PRO A 97 11.97 8.58 -6.79
CA PRO A 97 12.11 7.13 -6.90
C PRO A 97 13.59 6.73 -7.01
N ILE A 98 14.35 6.93 -5.93
CA ILE A 98 15.80 6.83 -5.92
C ILE A 98 16.29 5.45 -6.40
N ILE A 99 15.59 4.37 -6.05
CA ILE A 99 15.94 3.02 -6.50
C ILE A 99 15.82 2.90 -8.03
N ASP A 100 14.77 3.45 -8.64
CA ASP A 100 14.61 3.43 -10.10
C ASP A 100 15.78 4.14 -10.79
N HIS A 101 16.27 5.25 -10.21
CA HIS A 101 17.48 5.91 -10.70
C HIS A 101 18.72 5.00 -10.62
N TRP A 102 18.92 4.31 -9.49
CA TRP A 102 20.03 3.34 -9.37
C TRP A 102 19.90 2.17 -10.36
N VAL A 103 18.68 1.67 -10.59
CA VAL A 103 18.43 0.65 -11.62
C VAL A 103 18.80 1.18 -13.01
N ILE A 104 18.46 2.42 -13.34
CA ILE A 104 18.84 3.05 -14.61
C ILE A 104 20.36 3.15 -14.73
N TRP A 105 21.07 3.57 -13.68
CA TRP A 105 22.53 3.65 -13.67
C TRP A 105 23.21 2.29 -13.90
N ILE A 106 22.74 1.24 -13.21
CA ILE A 106 23.23 -0.12 -13.40
C ILE A 106 22.99 -0.57 -14.86
N LYS A 107 21.79 -0.34 -15.41
CA LYS A 107 21.47 -0.69 -16.80
C LYS A 107 22.37 0.04 -17.80
N GLN A 108 22.66 1.32 -17.57
CA GLN A 108 23.55 2.11 -18.42
C GLN A 108 24.98 1.56 -18.41
N LYS A 109 25.54 1.27 -17.23
CA LYS A 109 26.88 0.68 -17.10
C LYS A 109 26.97 -0.72 -17.71
N LEU A 110 25.97 -1.56 -17.49
CA LEU A 110 25.89 -2.88 -18.12
C LEU A 110 25.86 -2.79 -19.65
N LYS A 111 25.10 -1.85 -20.23
CA LYS A 111 25.08 -1.64 -21.68
C LYS A 111 26.41 -1.10 -22.22
N ALA A 112 27.10 -0.25 -21.47
CA ALA A 112 28.39 0.26 -21.88
C ALA A 112 29.46 -0.86 -21.96
N LEU A 113 29.43 -1.81 -21.01
CA LEU A 113 30.33 -2.96 -20.99
C LEU A 113 29.90 -4.08 -21.95
N PHE A 114 28.60 -4.30 -22.09
CA PHE A 114 28.01 -5.36 -22.91
C PHE A 114 26.98 -4.77 -23.89
N PRO A 115 27.42 -4.19 -25.04
CA PRO A 115 26.53 -3.48 -25.97
C PRO A 115 25.39 -4.35 -26.54
N PHE A 116 25.62 -5.66 -26.65
CA PHE A 116 24.63 -6.62 -27.16
C PHE A 116 23.73 -7.22 -26.07
N LEU A 117 23.86 -6.79 -24.82
CA LEU A 117 23.02 -7.25 -23.73
C LEU A 117 21.57 -6.78 -23.92
N LEU A 118 20.67 -7.74 -24.09
CA LEU A 118 19.24 -7.48 -24.17
C LEU A 118 18.67 -7.30 -22.76
N LEU A 119 18.48 -6.04 -22.36
CA LEU A 119 17.80 -5.70 -21.12
C LEU A 119 16.29 -5.61 -21.32
N GLN A 120 15.53 -6.28 -20.46
CA GLN A 120 14.08 -6.17 -20.45
C GLN A 120 13.66 -4.72 -20.17
N GLN A 121 12.77 -4.21 -21.02
CA GLN A 121 12.12 -2.93 -20.81
C GLN A 121 10.88 -3.12 -19.93
N SER A 122 10.76 -2.28 -18.91
CA SER A 122 9.55 -2.22 -18.09
C SER A 122 8.42 -1.68 -18.96
N LYS A 123 7.33 -2.43 -19.09
CA LYS A 123 6.11 -1.94 -19.73
C LYS A 123 5.22 -1.35 -18.65
N PHE A 124 4.67 -0.16 -18.92
CA PHE A 124 3.67 0.43 -18.05
C PHE A 124 2.44 -0.48 -18.01
N ASN A 125 1.98 -0.80 -16.81
CA ASN A 125 0.72 -1.49 -16.59
C ASN A 125 -0.12 -0.65 -15.62
N PHE A 126 -1.39 -0.45 -15.96
CA PHE A 126 -2.33 0.28 -15.12
C PHE A 126 -3.36 -0.68 -14.57
N GLN A 127 -3.49 -0.73 -13.25
CA GLN A 127 -4.53 -1.48 -12.54
C GLN A 127 -5.26 -0.51 -11.62
N ALA A 128 -6.50 -0.18 -11.98
CA ALA A 128 -7.33 0.62 -11.09
C ALA A 128 -7.77 -0.19 -9.88
N THR A 129 -7.89 0.48 -8.75
CA THR A 129 -8.28 -0.12 -7.48
C THR A 129 -9.14 0.86 -6.68
N TYR A 130 -10.15 0.36 -5.97
CA TYR A 130 -11.10 1.18 -5.22
C TYR A 130 -11.29 0.67 -3.80
N ASP A 131 -11.10 1.55 -2.83
CA ASP A 131 -11.27 1.24 -1.42
C ASP A 131 -12.68 1.68 -0.99
N ILE A 132 -13.51 0.71 -0.64
CA ILE A 132 -14.92 0.92 -0.29
C ILE A 132 -15.06 0.90 1.24
N ASP A 133 -14.67 2.02 1.86
CA ASP A 133 -14.79 2.24 3.31
C ASP A 133 -16.25 2.37 3.75
N LEU A 134 -17.05 3.04 2.93
CA LEU A 134 -18.46 3.32 3.17
C LEU A 134 -19.22 3.03 1.90
N ALA A 135 -20.06 1.99 1.93
CA ALA A 135 -20.80 1.61 0.75
C ALA A 135 -21.88 2.62 0.34
N TRP A 136 -22.42 3.35 1.33
CA TRP A 136 -23.39 4.43 1.17
C TRP A 136 -23.15 5.54 2.21
N ALA A 137 -23.36 6.80 1.81
CA ALA A 137 -23.26 7.94 2.69
C ALA A 137 -24.42 7.96 3.70
N TYR A 138 -25.63 7.60 3.25
CA TYR A 138 -26.86 7.72 4.04
C TYR A 138 -27.70 6.45 4.05
N LEU A 139 -27.86 5.79 2.91
CA LEU A 139 -28.74 4.63 2.78
C LEU A 139 -28.26 3.41 3.59
N HIS A 140 -29.20 2.51 3.89
CA HIS A 140 -28.94 1.18 4.49
C HIS A 140 -28.25 1.18 5.88
N ARG A 141 -28.11 2.35 6.50
CA ARG A 141 -27.67 2.49 7.89
C ARG A 141 -28.80 2.13 8.86
N ASN A 142 -28.44 1.61 10.03
CA ASN A 142 -29.39 1.31 11.09
C ASN A 142 -30.21 2.55 11.47
N GLY A 143 -31.51 2.38 11.78
CA GLY A 143 -32.46 3.49 12.02
C GLY A 143 -31.96 4.54 13.02
N TRP A 144 -31.36 4.12 14.14
CA TRP A 144 -30.78 5.03 15.14
C TRP A 144 -29.63 5.89 14.60
N ARG A 145 -28.81 5.34 13.69
CA ARG A 145 -27.73 6.09 13.04
C ARG A 145 -28.28 7.12 12.05
N THR A 146 -29.38 6.77 11.38
CA THR A 146 -30.09 7.68 10.48
C THR A 146 -30.70 8.85 11.26
N ILE A 147 -31.39 8.56 12.36
CA ILE A 147 -31.97 9.57 13.26
C ILE A 147 -30.87 10.46 13.85
N GLY A 148 -29.80 9.87 14.40
CA GLY A 148 -28.68 10.62 14.95
C GLY A 148 -28.02 11.54 13.92
N GLY A 149 -27.84 11.07 12.69
CA GLY A 149 -27.32 11.89 11.59
C GLY A 149 -28.23 13.05 11.21
N LEU A 150 -29.55 12.83 11.14
CA LEU A 150 -30.52 13.91 10.90
C LEU A 150 -30.50 14.95 12.02
N LEU A 151 -30.44 14.53 13.29
CA LEU A 151 -30.36 15.44 14.44
C LEU A 151 -29.06 16.24 14.46
N GLN A 152 -27.94 15.61 14.09
CA GLN A 152 -26.66 16.28 13.99
C GLN A 152 -26.67 17.35 12.88
N ASP A 153 -27.15 16.99 11.68
CA ASP A 153 -27.24 17.92 10.55
C ASP A 153 -28.25 19.05 10.84
N ALA A 154 -29.30 18.78 11.63
CA ALA A 154 -30.28 19.79 12.02
C ALA A 154 -29.76 20.83 13.03
N LYS A 155 -28.63 20.56 13.71
CA LYS A 155 -27.95 21.52 14.57
C LYS A 155 -27.01 22.45 13.81
N LEU A 156 -26.64 22.10 12.58
CA LEU A 156 -25.78 22.93 11.75
C LEU A 156 -26.55 24.17 11.25
N PRO A 157 -25.90 25.35 11.16
CA PRO A 157 -26.53 26.55 10.60
C PRO A 157 -26.91 26.37 9.12
N ASN A 158 -26.09 25.63 8.37
CA ASN A 158 -26.35 25.28 6.98
C ASN A 158 -27.25 24.03 6.89
N ARG A 159 -28.40 24.17 6.21
CA ARG A 159 -29.40 23.11 6.02
C ARG A 159 -29.16 22.25 4.78
N ASP A 160 -28.16 22.56 3.95
CA ASP A 160 -27.86 21.82 2.71
C ASP A 160 -27.62 20.34 2.97
N GLN A 161 -26.84 20.01 4.00
CA GLN A 161 -26.52 18.62 4.34
C GLN A 161 -27.76 17.84 4.82
N LEU A 162 -28.60 18.49 5.64
CA LEU A 162 -29.87 17.92 6.10
C LEU A 162 -30.80 17.66 4.90
N GLN A 163 -30.91 18.64 3.99
CA GLN A 163 -31.76 18.53 2.81
C GLN A 163 -31.25 17.44 1.85
N ALA A 164 -29.94 17.36 1.63
CA ALA A 164 -29.30 16.32 0.83
C ALA A 164 -29.57 14.93 1.42
N ARG A 165 -29.33 14.74 2.73
CA ARG A 165 -29.63 13.48 3.43
C ARG A 165 -31.10 13.11 3.29
N TRP A 166 -32.01 14.05 3.55
CA TRP A 166 -33.45 13.81 3.45
C TRP A 166 -33.88 13.38 2.04
N ARG A 167 -33.38 14.06 1.00
CA ARG A 167 -33.67 13.69 -0.41
C ARG A 167 -33.18 12.28 -0.74
N VAL A 168 -31.99 11.90 -0.26
CA VAL A 168 -31.47 10.53 -0.46
C VAL A 168 -32.30 9.49 0.29
N LEU A 169 -32.62 9.73 1.57
CA LEU A 169 -33.42 8.80 2.38
C LEU A 169 -34.84 8.61 1.82
N THR A 170 -35.43 9.67 1.26
CA THR A 170 -36.73 9.63 0.57
C THR A 170 -36.66 9.18 -0.89
N ARG A 171 -35.47 8.72 -1.34
CA ARG A 171 -35.21 8.24 -2.72
C ARG A 171 -35.45 9.28 -3.82
N LYS A 172 -35.56 10.56 -3.47
CA LYS A 172 -35.64 11.69 -4.42
C LYS A 172 -34.29 12.04 -5.05
N SER A 173 -33.19 11.51 -4.50
CA SER A 173 -31.85 11.66 -5.05
C SER A 173 -31.04 10.40 -4.83
N LYS A 174 -30.05 10.15 -5.70
CA LYS A 174 -29.11 9.04 -5.57
C LYS A 174 -28.18 9.29 -4.38
N ASP A 175 -27.83 8.23 -3.64
CA ASP A 175 -26.81 8.34 -2.60
C ASP A 175 -25.47 8.71 -3.24
N PRO A 176 -24.76 9.72 -2.72
CA PRO A 176 -23.53 10.20 -3.34
C PRO A 176 -22.39 9.18 -3.35
N PHE A 177 -22.43 8.14 -2.51
CA PHE A 177 -21.43 7.07 -2.49
C PHE A 177 -21.84 5.85 -3.32
N ASP A 178 -23.06 5.82 -3.85
CA ASP A 178 -23.48 4.80 -4.81
C ASP A 178 -22.92 5.13 -6.21
N THR A 179 -21.60 5.00 -6.38
CA THR A 179 -20.86 5.36 -7.60
C THR A 179 -20.39 4.14 -8.40
N TYR A 180 -20.69 2.92 -7.97
CA TYR A 180 -20.15 1.68 -8.56
C TYR A 180 -20.37 1.55 -10.07
N SER A 181 -21.55 1.91 -10.57
CA SER A 181 -21.82 1.90 -12.02
C SER A 181 -20.96 2.92 -12.78
N LEU A 182 -20.68 4.08 -12.18
CA LEU A 182 -19.83 5.11 -12.76
C LEU A 182 -18.37 4.64 -12.78
N LEU A 183 -17.90 4.05 -11.68
CA LEU A 183 -16.55 3.50 -11.58
C LEU A 183 -16.34 2.39 -12.61
N ALA A 184 -17.28 1.45 -12.71
CA ALA A 184 -17.21 0.36 -13.68
C ALA A 184 -17.23 0.85 -15.15
N SER A 185 -17.86 1.99 -15.46
CA SER A 185 -17.93 2.48 -16.84
C SER A 185 -16.74 3.33 -17.29
N HIS A 186 -15.92 3.83 -16.36
CA HIS A 186 -14.80 4.75 -16.65
C HIS A 186 -13.43 4.11 -16.44
N THR A 187 -13.36 2.77 -16.36
CA THR A 187 -12.14 2.11 -15.94
C THR A 187 -11.87 0.86 -16.76
N SER A 188 -10.72 0.87 -17.43
CA SER A 188 -10.19 -0.24 -18.22
C SER A 188 -8.67 -0.29 -18.02
N PRO A 189 -8.05 -1.45 -17.72
CA PRO A 189 -8.68 -2.76 -17.52
C PRO A 189 -9.58 -2.81 -16.26
N GLU A 190 -10.29 -3.93 -16.05
CA GLU A 190 -11.22 -4.11 -14.94
C GLU A 190 -10.57 -3.80 -13.59
N PRO A 191 -11.18 -2.96 -12.73
CA PRO A 191 -10.62 -2.59 -11.44
C PRO A 191 -10.72 -3.69 -10.39
N ILE A 192 -9.96 -3.55 -9.30
CA ILE A 192 -10.13 -4.34 -8.07
C ILE A 192 -10.87 -3.51 -7.02
N TYR A 193 -11.92 -4.04 -6.42
CA TYR A 193 -12.67 -3.37 -5.34
C TYR A 193 -12.35 -3.99 -3.98
N PHE A 194 -11.83 -3.19 -3.05
CA PHE A 194 -11.54 -3.62 -1.68
C PHE A 194 -12.68 -3.21 -0.75
N PHE A 195 -13.41 -4.17 -0.18
CA PHE A 195 -14.55 -3.87 0.70
C PHE A 195 -14.18 -3.97 2.18
N LEU A 196 -14.55 -2.92 2.94
CA LEU A 196 -14.43 -2.93 4.40
C LEU A 196 -15.55 -3.75 5.03
N LEU A 197 -15.22 -4.94 5.54
CA LEU A 197 -16.16 -5.90 6.16
C LEU A 197 -15.95 -6.09 7.67
N GLY A 198 -15.30 -5.11 8.30
CA GLY A 198 -15.18 -5.00 9.74
C GLY A 198 -16.52 -4.82 10.45
N ASP A 199 -16.55 -5.21 11.72
CA ASP A 199 -17.63 -4.84 12.62
C ASP A 199 -17.56 -3.34 12.94
N TYR A 200 -18.71 -2.70 13.18
CA TYR A 200 -18.78 -1.26 13.44
C TYR A 200 -17.89 -0.85 14.62
N GLY A 201 -17.05 0.17 14.41
CA GLY A 201 -16.05 0.61 15.37
C GLY A 201 -15.81 2.12 15.32
N LYS A 202 -14.76 2.58 16.00
CA LYS A 202 -14.35 3.99 16.02
C LYS A 202 -13.88 4.46 14.63
N TYR A 203 -13.09 3.62 13.94
CA TYR A 203 -12.50 3.91 12.63
C TYR A 203 -13.30 3.27 11.49
N ASP A 204 -13.96 2.13 11.76
CA ASP A 204 -14.71 1.38 10.75
C ASP A 204 -16.21 1.71 10.87
N LYS A 205 -16.71 2.55 9.96
CA LYS A 205 -18.07 3.12 10.03
C LYS A 205 -19.04 2.56 9.00
N ASN A 206 -18.65 1.54 8.24
CA ASN A 206 -19.47 0.95 7.21
C ASN A 206 -20.79 0.38 7.76
N ILE A 207 -21.66 -0.02 6.84
CA ILE A 207 -22.86 -0.80 7.15
C ILE A 207 -22.45 -2.21 7.56
N ALA A 208 -23.27 -2.87 8.39
CA ALA A 208 -22.97 -4.20 8.87
C ALA A 208 -22.79 -5.19 7.69
N PRO A 209 -21.77 -6.08 7.73
CA PRO A 209 -21.56 -7.11 6.71
C PRO A 209 -22.75 -8.07 6.53
N SER A 210 -23.60 -8.20 7.55
CA SER A 210 -24.85 -8.97 7.50
C SER A 210 -25.99 -8.26 6.74
N SER A 211 -25.83 -6.99 6.38
CA SER A 211 -26.83 -6.23 5.64
C SER A 211 -27.05 -6.82 4.26
N PHE A 212 -28.29 -7.18 3.96
CA PHE A 212 -28.68 -7.70 2.64
C PHE A 212 -28.23 -6.77 1.51
N ALA A 213 -28.40 -5.45 1.67
CA ALA A 213 -28.01 -4.48 0.64
C ALA A 213 -26.50 -4.52 0.33
N LEU A 214 -25.66 -4.57 1.38
CA LEU A 214 -24.21 -4.64 1.22
C LEU A 214 -23.79 -5.96 0.57
N GLN A 215 -24.38 -7.08 0.98
CA GLN A 215 -24.09 -8.38 0.37
C GLN A 215 -24.48 -8.43 -1.11
N GLN A 216 -25.64 -7.89 -1.47
CA GLN A 216 -26.07 -7.82 -2.87
C GLN A 216 -25.15 -6.92 -3.71
N LEU A 217 -24.72 -5.79 -3.17
CA LEU A 217 -23.74 -4.92 -3.82
C LEU A 217 -22.43 -5.67 -4.10
N ILE A 218 -21.87 -6.34 -3.09
CA ILE A 218 -20.61 -7.08 -3.22
C ILE A 218 -20.73 -8.19 -4.26
N ARG A 219 -21.81 -8.97 -4.22
CA ARG A 219 -22.07 -10.02 -5.22
C ARG A 219 -22.17 -9.45 -6.63
N LYS A 220 -22.86 -8.31 -6.80
CA LYS A 220 -22.99 -7.64 -8.09
C LYS A 220 -21.65 -7.14 -8.63
N VAL A 221 -20.79 -6.59 -7.78
CA VAL A 221 -19.44 -6.16 -8.16
C VAL A 221 -18.57 -7.36 -8.52
N ALA A 222 -18.62 -8.43 -7.72
CA ALA A 222 -17.85 -9.66 -7.94
C ALA A 222 -18.20 -10.40 -9.25
N GLN A 223 -19.34 -10.12 -9.87
CA GLN A 223 -19.70 -10.63 -11.20
C GLN A 223 -18.91 -9.99 -12.35
N ARG A 224 -18.27 -8.83 -12.12
CA ARG A 224 -17.67 -7.99 -13.18
C ARG A 224 -16.25 -7.53 -12.89
N ALA A 225 -15.75 -7.79 -11.69
CA ALA A 225 -14.49 -7.26 -11.22
C ALA A 225 -13.95 -8.15 -10.10
N GLU A 226 -12.63 -8.08 -9.88
CA GLU A 226 -12.03 -8.68 -8.70
C GLU A 226 -12.46 -7.93 -7.44
N VAL A 227 -12.70 -8.69 -6.37
CA VAL A 227 -13.08 -8.15 -5.07
C VAL A 227 -12.09 -8.66 -4.03
N GLY A 228 -11.40 -7.71 -3.42
CA GLY A 228 -10.46 -7.93 -2.32
C GLY A 228 -11.03 -7.53 -0.97
N ILE A 229 -10.36 -7.92 0.09
CA ILE A 229 -10.69 -7.48 1.45
C ILE A 229 -10.03 -6.13 1.74
N HIS A 230 -10.77 -5.21 2.38
CA HIS A 230 -10.20 -4.03 3.03
C HIS A 230 -10.25 -4.26 4.55
N PRO A 231 -9.22 -4.84 5.18
CA PRO A 231 -9.31 -5.24 6.58
C PRO A 231 -9.57 -4.05 7.49
N SER A 232 -10.39 -4.26 8.51
CA SER A 232 -10.74 -3.22 9.46
C SER A 232 -9.54 -2.75 10.28
N TYR A 233 -9.68 -1.58 10.91
CA TYR A 233 -8.64 -1.04 11.78
C TYR A 233 -8.22 -2.02 12.89
N ARG A 234 -9.17 -2.86 13.36
CA ARG A 234 -8.92 -3.89 14.37
C ARG A 234 -8.23 -5.14 13.80
N ALA A 235 -8.47 -5.47 12.54
CA ALA A 235 -7.85 -6.62 11.88
C ALA A 235 -6.33 -6.48 11.80
N ASN A 236 -5.80 -5.25 11.66
CA ASN A 236 -4.36 -4.96 11.67
C ASN A 236 -3.61 -5.40 12.94
N SER A 237 -4.32 -5.70 14.04
CA SER A 237 -3.70 -6.15 15.28
C SER A 237 -4.22 -7.51 15.75
N SER A 238 -5.10 -8.16 14.97
CA SER A 238 -5.77 -9.40 15.33
C SER A 238 -6.00 -10.30 14.11
N PHE A 239 -5.21 -11.37 14.04
CA PHE A 239 -5.33 -12.39 12.99
C PHE A 239 -6.73 -13.00 12.95
N ASN A 240 -7.31 -13.35 14.10
CA ASN A 240 -8.67 -13.89 14.18
C ASN A 240 -9.71 -12.95 13.59
N GLN A 241 -9.51 -11.63 13.72
CA GLN A 241 -10.42 -10.64 13.14
C GLN A 241 -10.23 -10.54 11.63
N LEU A 242 -8.99 -10.56 11.13
CA LEU A 242 -8.68 -10.63 9.70
C LEU A 242 -9.30 -11.87 9.06
N GLU A 243 -9.05 -13.05 9.63
CA GLU A 243 -9.57 -14.32 9.13
C GLU A 243 -11.10 -14.31 9.08
N LYS A 244 -11.75 -13.80 10.12
CA LYS A 244 -13.21 -13.62 10.16
C LYS A 244 -13.71 -12.73 9.03
N GLU A 245 -13.03 -11.62 8.75
CA GLU A 245 -13.39 -10.69 7.69
C GLU A 245 -13.18 -11.27 6.29
N VAL A 246 -12.08 -12.01 6.09
CA VAL A 246 -11.80 -12.73 4.84
C VAL A 246 -12.84 -13.82 4.59
N ARG A 247 -13.10 -14.69 5.58
CA ARG A 247 -14.09 -15.78 5.46
C ARG A 247 -15.50 -15.25 5.17
N ARG A 248 -15.86 -14.08 5.72
CA ARG A 248 -17.11 -13.39 5.37
C ARG A 248 -17.16 -13.06 3.89
N LEU A 249 -16.09 -12.47 3.35
CA LEU A 249 -16.04 -12.12 1.93
C LEU A 249 -16.07 -13.36 1.04
N GLU A 250 -15.25 -14.37 1.34
CA GLU A 250 -15.20 -15.64 0.61
C GLU A 250 -16.58 -16.31 0.55
N HIS A 251 -17.30 -16.35 1.67
CA HIS A 251 -18.65 -16.87 1.71
C HIS A 251 -19.64 -16.07 0.84
N LEU A 252 -19.46 -14.75 0.72
CA LEU A 252 -20.33 -13.90 -0.09
C LEU A 252 -20.09 -14.07 -1.59
N ILE A 253 -18.84 -14.23 -2.00
CA ILE A 253 -18.43 -14.30 -3.42
C ILE A 253 -18.28 -15.74 -3.93
N GLY A 254 -18.23 -16.74 -3.05
CA GLY A 254 -18.12 -18.16 -3.40
C GLY A 254 -16.76 -18.58 -3.94
N LYS A 255 -15.70 -17.79 -3.72
CA LYS A 255 -14.33 -18.07 -4.16
C LYS A 255 -13.31 -17.55 -3.13
N PRO A 256 -12.08 -18.09 -3.11
CA PRO A 256 -11.02 -17.58 -2.24
C PRO A 256 -10.74 -16.10 -2.49
N VAL A 257 -10.38 -15.38 -1.43
CA VAL A 257 -9.95 -13.97 -1.52
C VAL A 257 -8.44 -13.92 -1.62
N THR A 258 -7.94 -13.45 -2.76
CA THR A 258 -6.51 -13.40 -3.09
C THR A 258 -5.89 -12.02 -3.00
N ALA A 259 -6.72 -10.98 -2.80
CA ALA A 259 -6.28 -9.59 -2.75
C ALA A 259 -6.71 -8.94 -1.44
N SER A 260 -5.79 -8.19 -0.83
CA SER A 260 -6.03 -7.43 0.40
C SER A 260 -5.43 -6.03 0.29
N ARG A 261 -6.08 -5.03 0.88
CA ARG A 261 -5.50 -3.70 1.03
C ARG A 261 -5.74 -3.18 2.43
N GLN A 262 -4.69 -2.77 3.13
CA GLN A 262 -4.82 -2.37 4.54
C GLN A 262 -5.46 -0.99 4.72
N HIS A 263 -6.49 -0.92 5.57
CA HIS A 263 -7.12 0.34 5.97
C HIS A 263 -6.11 1.22 6.73
N PHE A 264 -6.05 2.51 6.38
CA PHE A 264 -5.06 3.48 6.85
C PHE A 264 -3.58 3.16 6.55
N PHE A 265 -3.28 2.19 5.66
CA PHE A 265 -1.90 1.71 5.45
C PHE A 265 -1.21 1.31 6.76
N LYS A 266 -1.98 0.84 7.74
CA LYS A 266 -1.44 0.41 9.03
C LYS A 266 -0.88 -0.99 8.87
N ILE A 267 0.40 -1.05 8.51
CA ILE A 267 1.16 -2.29 8.35
C ILE A 267 2.24 -2.30 9.43
N ASP A 268 2.33 -3.41 10.15
CA ASP A 268 3.48 -3.76 10.98
C ASP A 268 4.28 -4.77 10.17
N PHE A 269 5.32 -4.34 9.44
CA PHE A 269 6.01 -5.20 8.47
C PHE A 269 6.54 -6.52 9.04
N PRO A 270 7.24 -6.55 10.20
CA PRO A 270 7.68 -7.79 10.81
C PRO A 270 6.53 -8.79 11.00
N ARG A 271 5.43 -8.33 11.57
CA ARG A 271 4.26 -9.18 11.83
C ARG A 271 3.52 -9.54 10.54
N TYR A 272 3.33 -8.55 9.67
CA TYR A 272 2.57 -8.66 8.44
C TYR A 272 3.16 -9.72 7.51
N LEU A 273 4.48 -9.68 7.28
CA LEU A 273 5.14 -10.66 6.42
C LEU A 273 5.07 -12.07 7.02
N GLN A 274 5.22 -12.22 8.34
CA GLN A 274 5.10 -13.52 9.02
C GLN A 274 3.68 -14.09 8.93
N GLU A 275 2.66 -13.29 9.22
CA GLU A 275 1.27 -13.73 9.24
C GLU A 275 0.71 -13.95 7.81
N PHE A 276 1.05 -13.11 6.83
CA PHE A 276 0.54 -13.23 5.46
C PHE A 276 1.24 -14.35 4.67
N SER A 277 2.56 -14.54 4.86
CA SER A 277 3.28 -15.66 4.21
C SER A 277 2.77 -17.03 4.66
N ALA A 278 2.38 -17.16 5.92
CA ALA A 278 1.84 -18.40 6.47
C ALA A 278 0.43 -18.74 5.98
N ASN A 279 -0.38 -17.75 5.57
CA ASN A 279 -1.83 -17.92 5.41
C ASN A 279 -2.38 -17.71 3.99
N ARG A 280 -1.52 -17.57 2.97
CA ARG A 280 -1.89 -17.47 1.53
C ARG A 280 -2.84 -16.31 1.15
N TYR A 281 -3.16 -15.41 2.06
CA TYR A 281 -3.82 -14.14 1.72
C TYR A 281 -2.73 -13.27 1.09
N LEU A 282 -2.70 -13.14 -0.23
CA LEU A 282 -1.62 -12.41 -0.91
C LEU A 282 -1.93 -10.92 -1.01
N ALA A 283 -0.83 -10.17 -1.17
CA ALA A 283 -0.66 -8.73 -1.02
C ALA A 283 -1.48 -7.86 -1.98
#